data_AF-A0A119UXG1-F1
#
_entry.id   AF-A0A119UXG1-F1
#
_cell.length_a   1.000
_cell.length_b   1.000
_cell.length_c   1.000
_cell.angle_alpha   90.00
_cell.angle_beta   90.00
_cell.angle_gamma   90.00
#
_symmetry.space_group_name_H-M   'P 1'
#
loop_
_entity.id
_entity.type
_entity.pdbx_description
1 polymer ?
#
loop_
_entity_poly.entity_id
_entity_poly.type
_entity_poly.pdbx_seq_one_letter_code
_entity_poly.pdbx_strand_id
1 'polypeptide(L)'
;MSTLKRLFGDFMEGRQSRRASRELLEAQKAAIEQLFEADLTYLRETFAGTPMTLQSEPFPDYPGAVWMGDIGVRAFSVTQDVEVEQFPVYVNLVVVGRERVGPRQFVRDGSTHTFFSSADHYSGKKVRLLTNDVDLVRSVSASGFNPPPPWLAWYEFGPLIYNLQGDAQYWYENVWDRYWESLSLAEQDAFIEGRRSSTYAYLSEVEWEEWIEAIRARDARFRERLRNEYLKDGDEAAS
;
A
#
# COMPACT_ATOMS: atom_id res chain seq x y z
N MET A 1 31.88 10.21 32.89
CA MET A 1 31.40 11.13 31.82
C MET A 1 30.45 12.14 32.45
N SER A 2 30.63 13.44 32.19
CA SER A 2 29.88 14.53 32.84
C SER A 2 28.42 14.58 32.40
N THR A 3 27.51 14.77 33.35
CA THR A 3 26.06 14.99 33.18
C THR A 3 25.74 16.08 32.16
N LEU A 4 26.63 17.06 32.01
CA LEU A 4 26.51 18.16 31.06
C LEU A 4 26.67 17.69 29.59
N LYS A 5 27.54 16.70 29.31
CA LYS A 5 27.71 16.14 27.96
C LYS A 5 26.48 15.34 27.52
N ARG A 6 25.80 14.68 28.46
CA ARG A 6 24.56 13.92 28.21
C ARG A 6 23.40 14.86 27.87
N LEU A 7 23.20 15.91 28.68
CA LEU A 7 22.17 16.93 28.42
C LEU A 7 22.37 17.67 27.09
N PHE A 8 23.63 17.93 26.69
CA PHE A 8 23.92 18.53 25.39
C PHE A 8 23.67 17.57 24.22
N GLY A 9 23.95 16.28 24.41
CA GLY A 9 23.60 15.22 23.45
C GLY A 9 22.09 15.13 23.24
N ASP A 10 21.34 14.95 24.32
CA ASP A 10 19.87 14.84 24.29
C ASP A 10 19.21 16.09 23.66
N PHE A 11 19.76 17.28 23.91
CA PHE A 11 19.30 18.54 23.33
C PHE A 11 19.59 18.65 21.82
N MET A 12 20.78 18.23 21.38
CA MET A 12 21.16 18.24 19.96
C MET A 12 20.38 17.19 19.16
N GLU A 13 20.18 16.01 19.74
CA GLU A 13 19.35 14.92 19.19
C GLU A 13 17.88 15.35 19.08
N GLY A 14 17.34 16.01 20.11
CA GLY A 14 16.01 16.61 20.05
C GLY A 14 15.86 17.70 18.99
N ARG A 15 16.92 18.48 18.71
CA ARG A 15 16.93 19.46 17.61
C ARG A 15 17.00 18.83 16.23
N GLN A 16 17.83 17.79 16.07
CA GLN A 16 17.94 17.04 14.82
C GLN A 16 16.64 16.32 14.50
N SER A 17 16.03 15.66 15.49
CA SER A 17 14.70 15.05 15.38
C SER A 17 13.64 16.07 14.96
N ARG A 18 13.58 17.24 15.62
CA ARG A 18 12.63 18.31 15.24
C ARG A 18 12.84 18.85 13.83
N ARG A 19 14.10 18.96 13.36
CA ARG A 19 14.41 19.37 11.99
C ARG A 19 13.98 18.30 11.00
N ALA A 20 14.32 17.04 11.23
CA ALA A 20 13.93 15.91 10.39
C ALA A 20 12.41 15.77 10.30
N SER A 21 11.69 15.88 11.42
CA SER A 21 10.22 15.86 11.42
C SER A 21 9.63 17.03 10.64
N ARG A 22 10.22 18.22 10.75
CA ARG A 22 9.77 19.38 9.98
C ARG A 22 10.04 19.20 8.49
N GLU A 23 11.23 18.75 8.12
CA GLU A 23 11.61 18.47 6.73
C GLU A 23 10.71 17.40 6.11
N LEU A 24 10.41 16.34 6.85
CA LEU A 24 9.46 15.31 6.43
C LEU A 24 8.05 15.89 6.22
N LEU A 25 7.57 16.72 7.13
CA LEU A 25 6.26 17.35 7.03
C LEU A 25 6.17 18.32 5.85
N GLU A 26 7.23 19.10 5.59
CA GLU A 26 7.28 19.96 4.39
C GLU A 26 7.37 19.14 3.10
N ALA A 27 8.14 18.04 3.08
CA ALA A 27 8.19 17.12 1.95
C ALA A 27 6.83 16.47 1.67
N GLN A 28 6.10 16.06 2.72
CA GLN A 28 4.75 15.51 2.59
C GLN A 28 3.76 16.53 1.99
N LYS A 29 3.81 17.79 2.44
CA LYS A 29 2.99 18.88 1.87
C LYS A 29 3.28 19.07 0.39
N ALA A 30 4.55 19.23 0.02
CA ALA A 30 4.97 19.43 -1.36
C ALA A 30 4.60 18.23 -2.25
N ALA A 31 4.74 17.01 -1.73
CA ALA A 31 4.36 15.80 -2.45
C ALA A 31 2.86 15.77 -2.77
N ILE A 32 1.99 16.13 -1.82
CA ILE A 32 0.53 16.15 -2.02
C ILE A 32 0.14 17.17 -3.09
N GLU A 33 0.74 18.35 -3.07
CA GLU A 33 0.47 19.39 -4.07
C GLU A 33 0.83 18.91 -5.47
N GLN A 34 2.00 18.29 -5.63
CA GLN A 34 2.44 17.72 -6.91
C GLN A 34 1.57 16.55 -7.35
N LEU A 35 1.19 15.67 -6.43
CA LEU A 35 0.41 14.48 -6.74
C LEU A 35 -1.00 14.83 -7.19
N PHE A 36 -1.65 15.83 -6.59
CA PHE A 36 -3.03 16.18 -6.92
C PHE A 36 -3.16 17.42 -7.82
N GLU A 37 -2.04 18.03 -8.21
CA GLU A 37 -2.00 19.27 -9.02
C GLU A 37 -2.88 20.37 -8.40
N ALA A 38 -2.85 20.46 -7.08
CA ALA A 38 -3.70 21.34 -6.29
C ALA A 38 -2.90 21.91 -5.12
N ASP A 39 -2.98 23.21 -4.87
CA ASP A 39 -2.27 23.82 -3.77
C ASP A 39 -2.85 23.40 -2.41
N LEU A 40 -2.01 23.38 -1.38
CA LEU A 40 -2.40 22.92 -0.06
C LEU A 40 -3.49 23.80 0.57
N THR A 41 -3.56 25.08 0.23
CA THR A 41 -4.60 25.99 0.74
C THR A 41 -5.96 25.58 0.17
N TYR A 42 -6.03 25.36 -1.14
CA TYR A 42 -7.22 24.86 -1.82
C TYR A 42 -7.68 23.51 -1.27
N LEU A 43 -6.75 22.58 -1.02
CA LEU A 43 -7.08 21.28 -0.41
C LEU A 43 -7.67 21.46 0.99
N ARG A 44 -7.06 22.32 1.83
CA ARG A 44 -7.57 22.61 3.18
C ARG A 44 -8.97 23.22 3.16
N GLU A 45 -9.21 24.17 2.25
CA GLU A 45 -10.51 24.81 2.07
C GLU A 45 -11.56 23.82 1.58
N THR A 46 -11.21 23.01 0.58
CA THR A 46 -12.08 21.97 0.01
C THR A 46 -12.57 20.98 1.07
N PHE A 47 -11.69 20.58 1.99
CA PHE A 47 -12.02 19.64 3.06
C PHE A 47 -12.41 20.31 4.39
N ALA A 48 -12.53 21.63 4.46
CA ALA A 48 -12.80 22.33 5.72
C ALA A 48 -14.12 21.90 6.38
N GLY A 49 -15.13 21.56 5.57
CA GLY A 49 -16.44 21.09 6.02
C GLY A 49 -16.46 19.64 6.53
N THR A 50 -15.40 18.86 6.32
CA THR A 50 -15.35 17.45 6.75
C THR A 50 -15.35 17.36 8.29
N PRO A 51 -16.25 16.54 8.89
CA PRO A 51 -16.27 16.33 10.33
C PRO A 51 -14.98 15.69 10.86
N MET A 52 -14.45 16.22 11.97
CA MET A 52 -13.27 15.65 12.64
C MET A 52 -13.53 14.25 13.22
N THR A 53 -14.79 13.89 13.46
CA THR A 53 -15.17 12.55 13.93
C THR A 53 -14.78 11.45 12.93
N LEU A 54 -14.62 11.79 11.64
CA LEU A 54 -14.16 10.82 10.66
C LEU A 54 -12.76 10.28 10.97
N GLN A 55 -11.89 11.03 11.66
CA GLN A 55 -10.54 10.57 11.99
C GLN A 55 -10.50 9.20 12.69
N SER A 56 -11.57 8.85 13.41
CA SER A 56 -11.69 7.58 14.14
C SER A 56 -12.42 6.48 13.36
N GLU A 57 -12.72 6.69 12.06
CA GLU A 57 -13.35 5.68 11.22
C GLU A 57 -12.45 4.44 11.08
N PRO A 58 -12.99 3.23 11.31
CA PRO A 58 -12.25 2.00 11.11
C PRO A 58 -12.17 1.68 9.62
N PHE A 59 -10.95 1.38 9.15
CA PHE A 59 -10.68 0.87 7.82
C PHE A 59 -9.92 -0.45 7.88
N PRO A 60 -10.03 -1.31 6.85
CA PRO A 60 -9.14 -2.46 6.70
C PRO A 60 -7.67 -2.05 6.64
N ASP A 61 -6.79 -2.96 7.07
CA ASP A 61 -5.34 -2.73 7.11
C ASP A 61 -4.71 -2.57 5.71
N TYR A 62 -5.39 -3.08 4.68
CA TYR A 62 -4.99 -2.98 3.27
C TYR A 62 -6.16 -2.47 2.40
N PRO A 63 -5.92 -1.51 1.48
CA PRO A 63 -4.65 -0.81 1.23
C PRO A 63 -4.25 0.16 2.35
N GLY A 64 -5.13 0.33 3.34
CA GLY A 64 -4.95 1.26 4.44
C GLY A 64 -5.32 2.70 4.06
N ALA A 65 -5.88 3.43 5.01
CA ALA A 65 -6.26 4.82 4.86
C ALA A 65 -5.58 5.65 5.96
N VAL A 66 -4.88 6.71 5.57
CA VAL A 66 -4.15 7.58 6.49
C VAL A 66 -4.87 8.92 6.58
N TRP A 67 -5.26 9.32 7.78
CA TRP A 67 -5.85 10.64 8.01
C TRP A 67 -4.81 11.75 7.82
N MET A 68 -5.14 12.77 7.02
CA MET A 68 -4.22 13.86 6.65
C MET A 68 -4.45 15.15 7.47
N GLY A 69 -5.20 15.06 8.57
CA GLY A 69 -5.54 16.24 9.38
C GLY A 69 -4.33 16.92 10.04
N ASP A 70 -3.22 16.20 10.24
CA ASP A 70 -1.99 16.74 10.84
C ASP A 70 -1.35 17.84 9.98
N ILE A 71 -1.61 17.83 8.66
CA ILE A 71 -1.20 18.90 7.74
C ILE A 71 -2.35 19.87 7.40
N GLY A 72 -3.48 19.75 8.11
CA GLY A 72 -4.68 20.58 7.96
C GLY A 72 -5.69 20.09 6.94
N VAL A 73 -5.46 18.96 6.28
CA VAL A 73 -6.35 18.43 5.23
C VAL A 73 -7.26 17.37 5.85
N ARG A 74 -8.54 17.70 6.05
CA ARG A 74 -9.51 16.79 6.69
C ARG A 74 -10.04 15.74 5.71
N ALA A 75 -9.17 14.82 5.32
CA ALA A 75 -9.43 13.75 4.38
C ALA A 75 -8.50 12.56 4.65
N PHE A 76 -8.81 11.42 4.04
CA PHE A 76 -7.98 10.23 4.02
C PHE A 76 -7.14 10.17 2.76
N SER A 77 -5.86 9.84 2.92
CA SER A 77 -4.96 9.43 1.87
C SER A 77 -4.98 7.91 1.74
N VAL A 78 -5.21 7.39 0.55
CA VAL A 78 -5.07 5.96 0.22
C VAL A 78 -4.05 5.85 -0.91
N THR A 79 -3.04 5.00 -0.73
CA THR A 79 -2.05 4.71 -1.76
C THR A 79 -2.00 3.21 -2.00
N GLN A 80 -2.09 2.81 -3.26
CA GLN A 80 -2.11 1.40 -3.62
C GLN A 80 -1.46 1.20 -4.98
N ASP A 81 -0.65 0.15 -5.11
CA ASP A 81 -0.23 -0.34 -6.42
C ASP A 81 -1.26 -1.36 -6.90
N VAL A 82 -1.69 -1.22 -8.16
CA VAL A 82 -2.69 -2.10 -8.79
C VAL A 82 -2.16 -2.61 -10.11
N GLU A 83 -2.57 -3.82 -10.50
CA GLU A 83 -2.31 -4.31 -11.84
C GLU A 83 -2.91 -3.42 -12.93
N VAL A 84 -2.25 -3.36 -14.08
CA VAL A 84 -2.69 -2.53 -15.22
C VAL A 84 -4.10 -2.90 -15.68
N GLU A 85 -4.46 -4.18 -15.61
CA GLU A 85 -5.78 -4.70 -16.01
C GLU A 85 -6.90 -4.28 -15.03
N GLN A 86 -6.55 -4.07 -13.75
CA GLN A 86 -7.49 -3.65 -12.70
C GLN A 86 -7.72 -2.13 -12.69
N PHE A 87 -6.80 -1.37 -13.29
CA PHE A 87 -6.81 0.10 -13.25
C PHE A 87 -8.12 0.73 -13.77
N PRO A 88 -8.70 0.31 -14.92
CA PRO A 88 -9.98 0.87 -15.38
C PRO A 88 -11.12 0.65 -14.40
N VAL A 89 -11.16 -0.52 -13.73
CA VAL A 89 -12.17 -0.84 -12.71
C VAL A 89 -12.00 0.08 -11.50
N TYR A 90 -10.76 0.31 -11.06
CA TYR A 90 -10.46 1.26 -9.99
C TYR A 90 -10.96 2.67 -10.34
N VAL A 91 -10.64 3.17 -11.53
CA VAL A 91 -11.08 4.51 -11.98
C VAL A 91 -12.62 4.60 -11.98
N ASN A 92 -13.31 3.54 -12.43
CA ASN A 92 -14.77 3.53 -12.40
C ASN A 92 -15.34 3.69 -10.99
N LEU A 93 -14.75 3.05 -9.96
CA LEU A 93 -15.19 3.25 -8.57
C LEU A 93 -15.06 4.71 -8.11
N VAL A 94 -14.00 5.38 -8.54
CA VAL A 94 -13.77 6.80 -8.24
C VAL A 94 -14.82 7.67 -8.94
N VAL A 95 -15.15 7.38 -10.20
CA VAL A 95 -16.01 8.24 -11.02
C VAL A 95 -17.50 8.00 -10.77
N VAL A 96 -17.92 6.78 -10.43
CA VAL A 96 -19.35 6.43 -10.29
C VAL A 96 -20.03 7.34 -9.26
N GLY A 97 -21.09 8.03 -9.70
CA GLY A 97 -21.88 8.93 -8.85
C GLY A 97 -21.19 10.25 -8.49
N ARG A 98 -20.06 10.59 -9.15
CA ARG A 98 -19.31 11.83 -8.92
C ARG A 98 -19.18 12.65 -10.20
N GLU A 99 -19.30 13.97 -10.07
CA GLU A 99 -19.02 14.92 -11.14
C GLU A 99 -17.53 15.30 -11.12
N ARG A 100 -16.90 15.38 -12.29
CA ARG A 100 -15.53 15.88 -12.42
C ARG A 100 -15.54 17.40 -12.48
N VAL A 101 -15.02 18.04 -11.43
CA VAL A 101 -14.98 19.51 -11.31
C VAL A 101 -13.58 20.09 -11.57
N GLY A 102 -12.57 19.24 -11.72
CA GLY A 102 -11.20 19.63 -12.01
C GLY A 102 -10.37 18.50 -12.63
N PRO A 103 -9.08 18.75 -12.95
CA PRO A 103 -8.21 17.76 -13.58
C PRO A 103 -8.12 16.46 -12.78
N ARG A 104 -8.03 16.57 -11.46
CA ARG A 104 -7.87 15.43 -10.55
C ARG A 104 -8.98 15.31 -9.50
N GLN A 105 -10.05 16.09 -9.63
CA GLN A 105 -11.07 16.23 -8.58
C GLN A 105 -12.46 15.76 -9.04
N PHE A 106 -13.09 14.99 -8.17
CA PHE A 106 -14.42 14.43 -8.30
C PHE A 106 -15.27 14.79 -7.08
N VAL A 107 -16.53 15.14 -7.30
CA VAL A 107 -17.44 15.62 -6.24
C VAL A 107 -18.77 14.85 -6.27
N ARG A 108 -19.23 14.40 -5.11
CA ARG A 108 -20.57 13.85 -4.87
C ARG A 108 -21.32 14.77 -3.90
N ASP A 109 -22.58 15.05 -4.21
CA ASP A 109 -23.51 15.83 -3.37
C ASP A 109 -22.97 17.20 -2.89
N GLY A 110 -22.04 17.79 -3.65
CA GLY A 110 -21.43 19.09 -3.36
C GLY A 110 -20.52 19.19 -2.13
N SER A 111 -20.36 18.11 -1.35
CA SER A 111 -19.63 18.12 -0.07
C SER A 111 -18.67 16.94 0.11
N THR A 112 -18.81 15.91 -0.73
CA THR A 112 -17.91 14.75 -0.73
C THR A 112 -16.93 14.91 -1.87
N HIS A 113 -15.67 15.12 -1.53
CA HIS A 113 -14.59 15.43 -2.47
C HIS A 113 -13.61 14.27 -2.53
N THR A 114 -13.19 13.94 -3.74
CA THR A 114 -12.15 12.94 -4.00
C THR A 114 -11.16 13.52 -4.99
N PHE A 115 -9.90 13.63 -4.59
CA PHE A 115 -8.79 13.84 -5.50
C PHE A 115 -8.16 12.50 -5.87
N PHE A 116 -7.87 12.30 -7.14
CA PHE A 116 -7.34 11.06 -7.69
C PHE A 116 -6.12 11.33 -8.55
N SER A 117 -5.07 10.56 -8.33
CA SER A 117 -3.90 10.53 -9.20
C SER A 117 -3.41 9.11 -9.42
N SER A 118 -2.75 8.91 -10.56
CA SER A 118 -2.12 7.65 -10.91
C SER A 118 -0.81 7.90 -11.65
N ALA A 119 0.17 7.04 -11.43
CA ALA A 119 1.39 7.00 -12.22
C ALA A 119 1.72 5.55 -12.58
N ASP A 120 2.45 5.35 -13.68
CA ASP A 120 3.07 4.05 -13.96
C ASP A 120 4.05 3.74 -12.84
N HIS A 121 4.00 2.51 -12.34
CA HIS A 121 4.90 2.05 -11.29
C HIS A 121 5.13 0.55 -11.47
N TYR A 122 6.36 0.20 -11.81
CA TYR A 122 6.74 -1.14 -12.25
C TYR A 122 5.80 -1.64 -13.35
N SER A 123 5.35 -2.90 -13.29
CA SER A 123 4.42 -3.51 -14.24
C SER A 123 2.94 -3.17 -13.96
N GLY A 124 2.65 -2.07 -13.27
CA GLY A 124 1.30 -1.67 -12.88
C GLY A 124 1.11 -0.16 -12.74
N LYS A 125 0.12 0.22 -11.93
CA LYS A 125 -0.24 1.62 -11.64
C LYS A 125 -0.17 1.87 -10.15
N LYS A 126 0.52 2.93 -9.75
CA LYS A 126 0.44 3.47 -8.40
C LYS A 126 -0.65 4.51 -8.32
N VAL A 127 -1.74 4.15 -7.66
CA VAL A 127 -2.92 4.97 -7.49
C VAL A 127 -2.91 5.66 -6.13
N ARG A 128 -3.36 6.91 -6.10
CA ARG A 128 -3.45 7.70 -4.88
C ARG A 128 -4.77 8.44 -4.83
N LEU A 129 -5.45 8.33 -3.70
CA LEU A 129 -6.68 9.04 -3.37
C LEU A 129 -6.42 10.00 -2.23
N LEU A 130 -7.07 11.16 -2.29
CA LEU A 130 -7.28 12.04 -1.14
C LEU A 130 -8.76 12.36 -1.06
N THR A 131 -9.46 11.79 -0.07
CA THR A 131 -10.93 11.79 -0.05
C THR A 131 -11.52 11.88 1.34
N ASN A 132 -12.66 12.55 1.49
CA ASN A 132 -13.51 12.44 2.68
C ASN A 132 -14.64 11.41 2.52
N ASP A 133 -14.63 10.67 1.40
CA ASP A 133 -15.61 9.64 1.07
C ASP A 133 -15.23 8.29 1.70
N VAL A 134 -15.78 8.03 2.88
CA VAL A 134 -15.54 6.77 3.61
C VAL A 134 -16.05 5.55 2.84
N ASP A 135 -17.17 5.69 2.11
CA ASP A 135 -17.74 4.59 1.33
C ASP A 135 -16.85 4.23 0.15
N LEU A 136 -16.22 5.21 -0.50
CA LEU A 136 -15.23 4.98 -1.54
C LEU A 136 -14.02 4.21 -1.00
N VAL A 137 -13.48 4.61 0.16
CA VAL A 137 -12.33 3.92 0.77
C VAL A 137 -12.67 2.45 1.08
N ARG A 138 -13.87 2.19 1.62
CA ARG A 138 -14.37 0.82 1.85
C ARG A 138 -14.55 0.05 0.56
N SER A 139 -15.11 0.67 -0.47
CA SER A 139 -15.35 0.05 -1.78
C SER A 139 -14.04 -0.35 -2.46
N VAL A 140 -13.02 0.51 -2.40
CA VAL A 140 -11.68 0.21 -2.91
C VAL A 140 -11.08 -0.99 -2.18
N SER A 141 -11.18 -1.03 -0.85
CA SER A 141 -10.67 -2.13 -0.04
C SER A 141 -11.40 -3.45 -0.36
N ALA A 142 -12.73 -3.40 -0.43
CA ALA A 142 -13.58 -4.56 -0.70
C ALA A 142 -13.44 -5.10 -2.14
N SER A 143 -12.92 -4.29 -3.07
CA SER A 143 -12.69 -4.73 -4.46
C SER A 143 -11.50 -5.66 -4.61
N GLY A 144 -10.66 -5.80 -3.58
CA GLY A 144 -9.55 -6.76 -3.59
C GLY A 144 -8.51 -6.49 -4.67
N PHE A 145 -8.28 -5.21 -5.03
CA PHE A 145 -7.24 -4.87 -6.00
C PHE A 145 -5.88 -5.33 -5.49
N ASN A 146 -5.07 -5.85 -6.40
CA ASN A 146 -3.78 -6.42 -6.06
C ASN A 146 -2.66 -5.69 -6.80
N PRO A 147 -1.47 -5.54 -6.19
CA PRO A 147 -0.30 -5.06 -6.90
C PRO A 147 0.11 -6.10 -7.95
N PRO A 148 0.90 -5.69 -8.97
CA PRO A 148 1.50 -6.65 -9.89
C PRO A 148 2.25 -7.74 -9.10
N PRO A 149 2.08 -9.03 -9.42
CA PRO A 149 2.77 -10.09 -8.71
C PRO A 149 4.28 -9.99 -8.91
N PRO A 150 5.08 -10.54 -8.00
CA PRO A 150 6.52 -10.27 -8.03
C PRO A 150 7.24 -10.85 -9.24
N TRP A 151 6.76 -11.98 -9.78
CA TRP A 151 7.24 -12.53 -11.05
C TRP A 151 6.91 -11.67 -12.28
N LEU A 152 6.10 -10.62 -12.14
CA LEU A 152 5.88 -9.59 -13.16
C LEU A 152 6.55 -8.26 -12.82
N ALA A 153 6.58 -7.87 -11.54
CA ALA A 153 7.17 -6.60 -11.10
C ALA A 153 8.71 -6.63 -11.10
N TRP A 154 9.30 -7.80 -10.85
CA TRP A 154 10.73 -8.01 -10.63
C TRP A 154 11.23 -9.28 -11.34
N TYR A 155 10.69 -9.55 -12.53
CA TYR A 155 11.03 -10.73 -13.33
C TYR A 155 12.55 -10.87 -13.54
N GLU A 156 13.25 -9.75 -13.73
CA GLU A 156 14.70 -9.69 -13.95
C GLU A 156 15.55 -10.19 -12.79
N PHE A 157 15.00 -10.23 -11.57
CA PHE A 157 15.71 -10.74 -10.39
C PHE A 157 15.45 -12.23 -10.13
N GLY A 158 14.49 -12.82 -10.84
CA GLY A 158 14.06 -14.19 -10.61
C GLY A 158 13.56 -14.42 -9.18
N PRO A 159 13.41 -15.68 -8.76
CA PRO A 159 12.85 -16.04 -7.46
C PRO A 159 13.80 -15.77 -6.27
N LEU A 160 14.96 -15.13 -6.49
CA LEU A 160 15.96 -14.81 -5.46
C LEU A 160 15.59 -13.58 -4.62
N ILE A 161 14.38 -13.58 -4.08
CA ILE A 161 13.75 -12.42 -3.40
C ILE A 161 14.23 -12.23 -1.95
N TYR A 162 15.23 -13.00 -1.53
CA TYR A 162 15.80 -12.99 -0.18
C TYR A 162 16.94 -11.99 0.00
N ASN A 163 17.52 -11.49 -1.10
CA ASN A 163 18.68 -10.57 -1.08
C ASN A 163 18.38 -9.24 -1.78
N LEU A 164 17.14 -8.77 -1.68
CA LEU A 164 16.72 -7.52 -2.31
C LEU A 164 17.33 -6.30 -1.62
N GLN A 165 17.57 -5.24 -2.37
CA GLN A 165 18.01 -3.94 -1.87
C GLN A 165 17.33 -2.81 -2.64
N GLY A 166 17.30 -1.62 -2.05
CA GLY A 166 16.77 -0.41 -2.69
C GLY A 166 15.27 -0.53 -3.00
N ASP A 167 14.89 -0.14 -4.22
CA ASP A 167 13.49 -0.05 -4.64
C ASP A 167 12.75 -1.39 -4.59
N ALA A 168 13.43 -2.50 -4.91
CA ALA A 168 12.84 -3.83 -4.85
C ALA A 168 12.52 -4.23 -3.41
N GLN A 169 13.47 -4.06 -2.50
CA GLN A 169 13.23 -4.34 -1.09
C GLN A 169 12.08 -3.48 -0.55
N TYR A 170 12.11 -2.18 -0.84
CA TYR A 170 11.05 -1.27 -0.41
C TYR A 170 9.68 -1.69 -0.93
N TRP A 171 9.58 -2.05 -2.22
CA TRP A 171 8.32 -2.50 -2.81
C TRP A 171 7.81 -3.79 -2.17
N TYR A 172 8.66 -4.78 -1.92
CA TYR A 172 8.22 -5.99 -1.24
C TYR A 172 7.67 -5.68 0.15
N GLU A 173 8.44 -4.97 0.97
CA GLU A 173 8.08 -4.71 2.37
C GLU A 173 6.86 -3.78 2.51
N ASN A 174 6.65 -2.85 1.58
CA ASN A 174 5.62 -1.80 1.71
C ASN A 174 4.41 -1.99 0.79
N VAL A 175 4.51 -2.84 -0.23
CA VAL A 175 3.45 -3.06 -1.22
C VAL A 175 3.05 -4.53 -1.25
N TRP A 176 3.97 -5.42 -1.64
CA TRP A 176 3.63 -6.83 -1.85
C TRP A 176 3.29 -7.55 -0.55
N ASP A 177 4.17 -7.50 0.45
CA ASP A 177 3.99 -8.22 1.70
C ASP A 177 2.75 -7.71 2.43
N ARG A 178 2.48 -6.40 2.41
CA ARG A 178 1.24 -5.83 2.97
C ARG A 178 -0.02 -6.36 2.29
N TYR A 179 -0.02 -6.49 0.97
CA TYR A 179 -1.12 -7.11 0.25
C TYR A 179 -1.23 -8.60 0.59
N TRP A 180 -0.11 -9.32 0.47
CA TRP A 180 -0.04 -10.76 0.63
C TRP A 180 -0.48 -11.21 2.02
N GLU A 181 -0.04 -10.50 3.07
CA GLU A 181 -0.39 -10.78 4.45
C GLU A 181 -1.84 -10.39 4.79
N SER A 182 -2.43 -9.45 4.04
CA SER A 182 -3.84 -9.09 4.18
C SER A 182 -4.79 -10.22 3.73
N LEU A 183 -4.30 -11.11 2.88
CA LEU A 183 -5.03 -12.31 2.45
C LEU A 183 -4.93 -13.41 3.50
N SER A 184 -5.98 -14.22 3.61
CA SER A 184 -5.91 -15.54 4.24
C SER A 184 -5.07 -16.51 3.40
N LEU A 185 -4.57 -17.59 4.02
CA LEU A 185 -3.80 -18.61 3.30
C LEU A 185 -4.61 -19.25 2.15
N ALA A 186 -5.93 -19.38 2.29
CA ALA A 186 -6.79 -19.89 1.23
C ALA A 186 -6.93 -18.91 0.06
N GLU A 187 -7.01 -17.60 0.34
CA GLU A 187 -7.03 -16.56 -0.69
C GLU A 187 -5.67 -16.45 -1.40
N GLN A 188 -4.57 -16.65 -0.68
CA GLN A 188 -3.24 -16.77 -1.27
C GLN A 188 -3.15 -17.96 -2.24
N ASP A 189 -3.66 -19.12 -1.85
CA ASP A 189 -3.70 -20.31 -2.71
C ASP A 189 -4.57 -20.08 -3.96
N ALA A 190 -5.75 -19.47 -3.79
CA ALA A 190 -6.63 -19.10 -4.89
C ALA A 190 -5.98 -18.07 -5.84
N PHE A 191 -5.24 -17.10 -5.30
CA PHE A 191 -4.50 -16.12 -6.09
C PHE A 191 -3.44 -16.80 -6.96
N ILE A 192 -2.66 -17.72 -6.40
CA ILE A 192 -1.61 -18.46 -7.12
C ILE A 192 -2.23 -19.31 -8.24
N GLU A 193 -3.25 -20.09 -7.92
CA GLU A 193 -3.92 -20.97 -8.89
C GLU A 193 -4.53 -20.18 -10.05
N GLY A 194 -5.20 -19.06 -9.74
CA GLY A 194 -5.79 -18.19 -10.75
C GLY A 194 -4.77 -17.59 -11.73
N ARG A 195 -3.49 -17.47 -11.32
CA ARG A 195 -2.41 -16.93 -12.14
C ARG A 195 -1.63 -17.99 -12.89
N ARG A 196 -1.74 -19.28 -12.53
CA ARG A 196 -0.96 -20.34 -13.16
C ARG A 196 -1.14 -20.37 -14.68
N SER A 197 -2.39 -20.27 -15.15
CA SER A 197 -2.71 -20.33 -16.58
C SER A 197 -2.05 -19.22 -17.41
N SER A 198 -1.92 -18.00 -16.87
CA SER A 198 -1.29 -16.89 -17.60
C SER A 198 0.24 -16.97 -17.59
N THR A 199 0.82 -17.61 -16.58
CA THR A 199 2.28 -17.71 -16.42
C THR A 199 2.96 -18.66 -17.41
N TYR A 200 2.24 -19.65 -17.96
CA TYR A 200 2.81 -20.60 -18.94
C TYR A 200 3.44 -19.92 -20.17
N ALA A 201 3.03 -18.69 -20.48
CA ALA A 201 3.58 -17.95 -21.61
C ALA A 201 5.02 -17.44 -21.38
N TYR A 202 5.47 -17.34 -20.12
CA TYR A 202 6.74 -16.69 -19.78
C TYR A 202 7.49 -17.30 -18.57
N LEU A 203 6.95 -18.33 -17.91
CA LEU A 203 7.63 -19.10 -16.87
C LEU A 203 7.54 -20.59 -17.18
N SER A 204 8.67 -21.29 -17.04
CA SER A 204 8.70 -22.74 -16.97
C SER A 204 8.03 -23.25 -15.69
N GLU A 205 7.76 -24.56 -15.63
CA GLU A 205 7.22 -25.19 -14.42
C GLU A 205 8.17 -25.05 -13.22
N VAL A 206 9.47 -25.21 -13.46
CA VAL A 206 10.51 -25.05 -12.42
C VAL A 206 10.57 -23.61 -11.91
N GLU A 207 10.64 -22.62 -12.80
CA GLU A 207 10.69 -21.21 -12.38
C GLU A 207 9.42 -20.80 -11.61
N TRP A 208 8.26 -21.31 -12.04
CA TRP A 208 7.01 -21.08 -11.32
C TRP A 208 7.07 -21.63 -9.89
N GLU A 209 7.51 -22.87 -9.71
CA GLU A 209 7.65 -23.48 -8.38
C GLU A 209 8.60 -22.69 -7.49
N GLU A 210 9.76 -22.28 -8.01
CA GLU A 210 10.73 -21.47 -7.28
C GLU A 210 10.15 -20.11 -6.86
N TRP A 211 9.39 -19.44 -7.74
CA TRP A 211 8.72 -18.18 -7.41
C TRP A 211 7.69 -18.36 -6.30
N ILE A 212 6.86 -19.40 -6.39
CA ILE A 212 5.81 -19.66 -5.41
C ILE A 212 6.39 -20.05 -4.06
N GLU A 213 7.42 -20.89 -4.03
CA GLU A 213 8.14 -21.22 -2.81
C GLU A 213 8.70 -19.94 -2.17
N ALA A 214 9.37 -19.10 -2.97
CA ALA A 214 9.98 -17.88 -2.47
C ALA A 214 8.96 -16.92 -1.86
N ILE A 215 7.85 -16.67 -2.55
CA ILE A 215 6.78 -15.77 -2.09
C ILE A 215 6.13 -16.32 -0.82
N ARG A 216 5.77 -17.61 -0.81
CA ARG A 216 5.14 -18.24 0.36
C ARG A 216 6.07 -18.23 1.57
N ALA A 217 7.36 -18.48 1.36
CA ALA A 217 8.36 -18.46 2.41
C ALA A 217 8.56 -17.08 3.04
N ARG A 218 8.05 -15.99 2.47
CA ARG A 218 8.03 -14.65 3.11
C ARG A 218 6.95 -14.50 4.17
N ASP A 219 5.84 -15.23 4.06
CA ASP A 219 4.74 -15.19 5.04
C ASP A 219 5.07 -16.04 6.28
N ALA A 220 5.05 -15.42 7.46
CA ALA A 220 5.33 -16.12 8.72
C ALA A 220 4.34 -17.25 9.00
N ARG A 221 3.07 -17.08 8.64
CA ARG A 221 1.98 -18.05 8.86
C ARG A 221 2.21 -19.31 8.03
N PHE A 222 2.69 -19.13 6.80
CA PHE A 222 3.05 -20.26 5.94
C PHE A 222 4.26 -21.02 6.49
N ARG A 223 5.31 -20.32 6.94
CA ARG A 223 6.48 -20.96 7.58
C ARG A 223 6.10 -21.73 8.84
N GLU A 224 5.14 -21.22 9.62
CA GLU A 224 4.61 -21.91 10.80
C GLU A 224 3.81 -23.17 10.42
N ARG A 225 2.96 -23.08 9.39
CA ARG A 225 2.22 -24.23 8.85
C ARG A 225 3.17 -25.37 8.44
N LEU A 226 4.19 -25.06 7.64
CA LEU A 226 5.20 -26.04 7.22
C LEU A 226 5.90 -26.69 8.41
N ARG A 227 6.32 -25.89 9.41
CA ARG A 227 6.98 -26.41 10.61
C ARG A 227 6.09 -27.42 11.36
N ASN A 228 4.79 -27.12 11.47
CA ASN A 228 3.85 -27.99 12.16
C ASN A 228 3.57 -29.30 11.39
N GLU A 229 3.54 -29.25 10.06
CA GLU A 229 3.42 -30.43 9.20
C GLU A 229 4.63 -31.36 9.36
N TYR A 230 5.85 -30.81 9.32
CA TYR A 230 7.08 -31.60 9.53
C TYR A 230 7.16 -32.25 10.91
N LEU A 231 6.70 -31.57 11.97
CA LEU A 231 6.67 -32.15 13.32
C LEU A 231 5.66 -33.30 13.42
N LYS A 232 4.52 -33.18 12.76
CA LYS A 232 3.48 -34.21 12.74
C LYS A 232 3.94 -35.47 11.99
N ASP A 233 4.58 -35.30 10.84
CA ASP A 233 5.11 -36.42 10.06
C ASP A 233 6.26 -37.14 10.80
N GLY A 234 7.04 -36.41 11.59
CA GLY A 234 8.09 -36.96 12.44
C GLY A 234 7.56 -37.83 13.59
N ASP A 235 6.43 -37.44 14.20
CA ASP A 235 5.78 -38.20 15.27
C ASP A 235 5.04 -39.45 14.74
N GLU A 236 4.45 -39.37 13.53
CA GLU A 236 3.82 -40.51 12.85
C GLU A 236 4.86 -41.52 12.33
N ALA A 237 6.06 -41.09 11.92
CA ALA A 237 7.15 -41.99 11.53
C ALA A 237 7.86 -42.67 12.72
N ALA A 238 7.66 -42.18 13.94
CA ALA A 238 8.25 -42.70 15.18
C ALA A 238 7.32 -43.63 15.98
N SER A 239 6.07 -43.81 15.55
CA SER A 239 5.05 -44.68 16.16
C SER A 239 4.89 -46.00 15.39
#